data_AF-A0A1C7GXI0-F1
#
_entry.id   AF-A0A1C7GXI0-F1
#
_cell.length_a   1.000
_cell.length_b   1.000
_cell.length_c   1.000
_cell.angle_alpha   90.00
_cell.angle_beta   90.00
_cell.angle_gamma   90.00
#
_symmetry.space_group_name_H-M   'P 1'
#
loop_
_entity.id
_entity.type
_entity.pdbx_description
1 polymer ?
#
loop_
_entity_poly.entity_id
_entity_poly.type
_entity_poly.pdbx_seq_one_letter_code
_entity_poly.pdbx_strand_id
1 'polypeptide(L)' 'MKTIKERDAVLERLWSEFGDIPMNPVTERMDEAFMSFPTGTLREDIWRWFDERHSKGVAYLLYK' A
#
# COMPACT_ATOMS: atom_id res chain seq x y z
N MET A 1 14.07 -7.25 -17.75
CA MET A 1 13.31 -6.08 -17.24
C MET A 1 11.93 -6.59 -16.86
N LYS A 2 11.46 -6.40 -15.62
CA LYS A 2 10.09 -6.84 -15.25
C LYS A 2 9.09 -6.03 -16.08
N THR A 3 8.10 -6.70 -16.65
CA THR A 3 6.99 -6.04 -17.36
C THR A 3 6.16 -5.19 -16.39
N ILE A 4 5.39 -4.24 -16.91
CA ILE A 4 4.44 -3.46 -16.10
C ILE A 4 3.46 -4.41 -15.37
N LYS A 5 2.98 -5.44 -16.07
CA LYS A 5 2.09 -6.46 -15.50
C LYS A 5 2.71 -7.21 -14.32
N GLU A 6 3.99 -7.59 -14.41
CA GLU A 6 4.70 -8.25 -13.31
C GLU A 6 4.92 -7.31 -12.12
N ARG A 7 5.14 -6.01 -12.36
CA ARG A 7 5.25 -5.01 -11.30
C ARG A 7 3.92 -4.80 -10.58
N ASP A 8 2.83 -4.64 -11.33
CA ASP A 8 1.49 -4.48 -10.76
C ASP A 8 1.10 -5.71 -9.94
N ALA A 9 1.36 -6.92 -10.44
CA ALA A 9 1.09 -8.15 -9.69
C ALA A 9 1.85 -8.22 -8.35
N VAL A 10 3.06 -7.66 -8.27
CA VAL A 10 3.80 -7.55 -6.99
C VAL A 10 3.15 -6.52 -6.07
N LEU A 11 2.77 -5.36 -6.59
CA LEU A 11 2.12 -4.31 -5.80
C LEU A 11 0.73 -4.74 -5.30
N GLU A 12 -0.02 -5.48 -6.10
CA GLU A 12 -1.31 -6.06 -5.71
C GLU A 12 -1.16 -7.07 -4.56
N ARG A 13 -0.07 -7.85 -4.52
CA ARG A 13 0.22 -8.74 -3.38
C ARG A 13 0.59 -7.97 -2.13
N LEU A 14 1.47 -6.97 -2.27
CA LEU A 14 1.84 -6.08 -1.16
C LEU A 14 0.63 -5.33 -0.61
N TRP A 15 -0.31 -4.93 -1.48
CA TRP A 15 -1.56 -4.31 -1.06
C TRP A 15 -2.44 -5.24 -0.22
N SER A 16 -2.50 -6.53 -0.59
CA SER A 16 -3.19 -7.54 0.22
C SER A 16 -2.59 -7.66 1.61
N GLU A 17 -1.25 -7.77 1.70
CA GLU A 17 -0.54 -7.84 2.98
C GLU A 17 -0.73 -6.57 3.81
N PHE A 18 -0.75 -5.40 3.16
CA PHE A 18 -1.01 -4.12 3.82
C PHE A 18 -2.42 -4.04 4.42
N GLY A 19 -3.41 -4.65 3.78
CA GLY A 19 -4.80 -4.66 4.25
C GLY A 19 -5.01 -5.41 5.56
N ASP A 20 -4.10 -6.33 5.90
CA ASP A 20 -4.14 -7.12 7.14
C ASP A 20 -3.51 -6.38 8.34
N ILE A 21 -2.83 -5.25 8.09
CA ILE A 21 -2.14 -4.49 9.14
C ILE A 21 -3.12 -3.57 9.86
N PRO A 22 -3.26 -3.66 11.19
CA PRO A 22 -4.12 -2.76 11.94
C PRO A 22 -3.66 -1.31 11.83
N MET A 23 -4.64 -0.40 11.72
CA MET A 23 -4.43 1.03 11.81
C MET A 23 -5.27 1.60 12.95
N ASN A 24 -4.77 2.66 13.56
CA ASN A 24 -5.55 3.44 14.50
C ASN A 24 -6.65 4.22 13.75
N PRO A 25 -7.96 4.01 14.05
CA PRO A 25 -9.05 4.64 13.31
C PRO A 25 -9.22 6.13 13.59
N VAL A 26 -8.60 6.66 14.65
CA VAL A 26 -8.67 8.09 15.02
C VAL A 26 -7.52 8.88 14.42
N THR A 27 -6.31 8.31 14.42
CA THR A 27 -5.10 9.00 13.94
C THR A 27 -4.70 8.59 12.52
N GLU A 28 -5.32 7.57 11.96
CA GLU A 28 -5.01 6.97 10.65
C GLU A 28 -3.56 6.51 10.51
N ARG A 29 -2.89 6.25 11.64
CA ARG A 29 -1.51 5.76 11.69
C ARG A 29 -1.50 4.24 11.77
N MET A 30 -0.54 3.62 11.08
CA MET A 30 -0.34 2.18 11.13
C MET A 30 0.20 1.76 12.51
N ASP A 31 -0.37 0.71 13.09
CA ASP A 31 0.04 0.18 14.39
C ASP A 31 1.28 -0.73 14.28
N GLU A 32 1.62 -1.16 13.06
CA GLU A 32 2.83 -1.93 12.75
C GLU A 32 3.61 -1.31 11.60
N ALA A 33 4.90 -1.65 11.52
CA ALA A 33 5.74 -1.25 10.40
C ALA A 33 5.36 -2.05 9.14
N PHE A 34 5.44 -1.42 7.98
CA PHE A 34 5.15 -2.05 6.70
C PHE A 34 6.26 -1.77 5.70
N MET A 35 6.97 -2.80 5.24
CA MET A 35 8.14 -2.67 4.37
C MET A 35 9.20 -1.72 4.98
N SER A 36 9.40 -0.54 4.36
CA SER A 36 10.31 0.52 4.82
C SER A 36 9.60 1.63 5.58
N PHE A 37 8.28 1.53 5.76
CA PHE A 37 7.48 2.48 6.54
C PHE A 37 7.51 2.07 8.01
N PRO A 38 8.00 2.92 8.92
CA PRO A 38 8.00 2.62 10.34
C PRO A 38 6.58 2.59 10.91
N THR A 39 6.41 1.96 12.07
CA THR A 39 5.19 2.08 12.88
C THR A 39 4.85 3.55 13.11
N GLY A 40 3.56 3.90 13.05
CA GLY A 40 3.10 5.27 13.20
C GLY A 40 3.06 6.07 11.89
N THR A 41 3.44 5.48 10.75
CA THR A 41 3.28 6.10 9.42
C THR A 41 1.79 6.31 9.12
N LEU A 42 1.44 7.43 8.48
CA LEU A 42 0.06 7.67 8.03
C LEU A 42 -0.31 6.71 6.91
N ARG A 43 -1.51 6.14 6.96
CA ARG A 43 -2.03 5.26 5.91
C ARG A 43 -2.03 5.94 4.53
N GLU A 44 -2.34 7.23 4.49
CA GLU A 44 -2.33 8.03 3.25
C GLU A 44 -0.94 8.09 2.60
N ASP A 45 0.14 8.16 3.39
CA ASP A 45 1.50 8.20 2.84
C ASP A 45 1.86 6.87 2.15
N ILE A 46 1.40 5.75 2.71
CA ILE A 46 1.57 4.42 2.13
C ILE A 46 0.69 4.29 0.87
N TRP A 47 -0.55 4.78 0.90
CA TRP A 47 -1.43 4.81 -0.26
C TRP A 47 -0.85 5.63 -1.42
N ARG A 48 -0.30 6.81 -1.15
CA ARG A 48 0.38 7.64 -2.15
C ARG A 48 1.57 6.91 -2.78
N TRP A 49 2.33 6.15 -1.99
CA TRP A 49 3.42 5.32 -2.51
C TRP A 49 2.94 4.25 -3.50
N PHE A 50 1.79 3.60 -3.21
CA PHE A 50 1.16 2.65 -4.12
C PHE A 50 0.65 3.34 -5.39
N ASP A 51 0.03 4.51 -5.24
CA ASP A 51 -0.52 5.30 -6.36
C ASP A 51 0.56 5.65 -7.40
N GLU A 52 1.72 6.11 -6.94
CA GLU A 52 2.86 6.44 -7.79
C GLU A 52 3.46 5.24 -8.53
N ARG A 53 3.26 4.01 -8.03
CA ARG A 53 4.00 2.81 -8.48
C ARG A 53 3.17 1.81 -9.24
N HIS A 54 1.87 1.76 -8.97
CA HIS A 54 0.92 0.88 -9.65
C HIS A 54 0.43 1.55 -10.93
N SER A 55 0.39 0.82 -12.05
CA SER A 55 0.08 1.42 -13.36
C SER A 55 -1.31 2.06 -13.46
N LYS A 56 -2.23 1.66 -12.59
CA LYS A 56 -3.61 2.17 -12.48
C LYS A 56 -3.86 3.01 -11.22
N GLY A 57 -2.81 3.32 -10.46
CA GLY A 57 -2.91 4.03 -9.20
C GLY A 57 -3.53 3.22 -8.05
N VAL A 58 -3.65 3.86 -6.89
CA VAL A 58 -4.21 3.27 -5.65
C VAL A 58 -5.72 3.14 -5.73
N ALA A 59 -6.39 4.00 -6.51
CA ALA A 59 -7.83 3.91 -6.74
C ALA A 59 -8.23 2.54 -7.29
N TYR A 60 -7.45 1.96 -8.20
CA TYR A 60 -7.70 0.60 -8.68
C TYR A 60 -7.56 -0.45 -7.58
N LEU A 61 -6.56 -0.31 -6.69
CA LEU A 61 -6.33 -1.25 -5.58
C LEU A 61 -7.44 -1.19 -4.53
N LEU A 62 -8.07 -0.04 -4.34
CA LEU A 62 -9.19 0.15 -3.41
C LEU A 62 -10.49 -0.55 -3.85
N TYR A 63 -10.70 -0.69 -5.16
CA TYR A 63 -11.91 -1.28 -5.74
C TYR A 63 -11.68 -2.65 -6.40
N LYS A 64 -10.52 -3.26 -6.15
CA LYS A 64 -10.13 -4.53 -6.74
C LYS A 64 -10.88 -5.72 -6.15
#